data_AF-A0A445KTT5-F1
#
_entry.id   AF-A0A445KTT5-F1
#
_cell.length_a   1.000
_cell.length_b   1.000
_cell.length_c   1.000
_cell.angle_alpha   90.00
_cell.angle_beta   90.00
_cell.angle_gamma   90.00
#
_symmetry.space_group_name_H-M   'P 1'
#
loop_
_entity.id
_entity.type
_entity.pdbx_description
1 polymer ?
#
loop_
_entity_poly.entity_id
_entity_poly.type
_entity_poly.pdbx_seq_one_letter_code
_entity_poly.pdbx_strand_id
1 'polypeptide(L)'
;MASTAAYLARRAAQKERVRILYRRALKDTLNWAVHRHLFYDDVPFILFPFPLFNPYFFPNSLFLLFQASNLRERFEENRHVEDPDTIDRLIADAEASYNKWRHPDPYIVPWAPGGSKFTRNPTPPQGIEIVYNYGREDND
;
A
#
# COMPACT_ATOMS: atom_id res chain seq x y z
N MET A 1 -30.25 2.45 -23.26
CA MET A 1 -28.92 2.19 -23.85
C MET A 1 -27.94 3.18 -23.25
N ALA A 2 -26.99 2.75 -22.43
CA ALA A 2 -25.94 3.65 -21.93
C ALA A 2 -25.15 4.19 -23.13
N SER A 3 -24.77 5.47 -23.11
CA SER A 3 -23.97 6.03 -24.20
C SER A 3 -22.62 5.31 -24.27
N THR A 4 -22.07 5.16 -25.48
CA THR A 4 -20.73 4.56 -25.68
C THR A 4 -19.66 5.28 -24.85
N ALA A 5 -19.80 6.61 -24.71
CA ALA A 5 -18.95 7.41 -23.83
C ALA A 5 -19.07 7.02 -22.35
N ALA A 6 -20.29 6.77 -21.84
CA ALA A 6 -20.51 6.34 -20.46
C ALA A 6 -19.90 4.96 -20.18
N TYR A 7 -20.02 4.03 -21.13
CA TYR A 7 -19.39 2.71 -21.02
C TYR A 7 -17.85 2.81 -20.96
N LEU A 8 -17.24 3.59 -21.86
CA LEU A 8 -15.78 3.79 -21.88
C LEU A 8 -15.28 4.46 -20.59
N ALA A 9 -16.01 5.45 -20.08
CA ALA A 9 -15.70 6.09 -18.80
C ALA A 9 -15.75 5.09 -17.62
N ARG A 10 -16.78 4.24 -17.56
CA ARG A 10 -16.90 3.17 -16.54
C ARG A 10 -15.71 2.22 -16.62
N ARG A 11 -15.36 1.75 -17.82
CA ARG A 11 -14.21 0.85 -18.03
C ARG A 11 -12.88 1.50 -17.62
N ALA A 12 -12.69 2.78 -17.93
CA ALA A 12 -11.50 3.52 -17.52
C ALA A 12 -11.40 3.64 -15.99
N ALA A 13 -12.51 3.95 -15.33
CA ALA A 13 -12.58 4.02 -13.87
C ALA A 13 -12.33 2.66 -13.20
N GLN A 14 -12.93 1.58 -13.72
CA GLN A 14 -12.69 0.21 -13.24
C GLN A 14 -11.22 -0.17 -13.35
N LYS A 15 -10.59 0.12 -14.51
CA LYS A 15 -9.16 -0.14 -14.72
C LYS A 15 -8.28 0.62 -13.73
N GLU A 16 -8.60 1.88 -13.45
CA GLU A 16 -7.83 2.66 -12.47
C GLU A 16 -8.03 2.14 -11.04
N ARG A 17 -9.25 1.76 -10.65
CA ARG A 17 -9.52 1.14 -9.34
C ARG A 17 -8.71 -0.14 -9.14
N VAL A 18 -8.69 -1.03 -10.14
CA VAL A 18 -7.89 -2.26 -10.11
C VAL A 18 -6.40 -1.94 -9.97
N ARG A 19 -5.87 -0.97 -10.72
CA ARG A 19 -4.45 -0.54 -10.64
C ARG A 19 -4.10 0.05 -9.28
N ILE A 20 -4.99 0.83 -8.68
CA ILE A 20 -4.80 1.39 -7.35
C ILE A 20 -4.83 0.28 -6.30
N LEU A 21 -5.83 -0.60 -6.36
CA LEU A 21 -5.99 -1.73 -5.44
C LEU A 21 -4.77 -2.66 -5.48
N TYR A 22 -4.28 -3.01 -6.67
CA TYR A 22 -3.08 -3.83 -6.84
C TYR A 22 -1.84 -3.20 -6.19
N ARG A 23 -1.60 -1.90 -6.44
CA ARG A 23 -0.47 -1.16 -5.82
C ARG A 23 -0.58 -1.11 -4.29
N ARG A 24 -1.79 -0.89 -3.76
CA ARG A 24 -2.05 -0.86 -2.31
C ARG A 24 -1.85 -2.23 -1.68
N ALA A 25 -2.36 -3.29 -2.29
CA ALA A 25 -2.21 -4.65 -1.81
C ALA A 25 -0.73 -5.08 -1.78
N LEU A 26 0.05 -4.78 -2.82
CA LEU A 26 1.49 -5.03 -2.82
C LEU A 26 2.21 -4.26 -1.70
N LYS A 27 1.87 -2.99 -1.49
CA LYS A 27 2.46 -2.20 -0.40
C LYS A 27 2.10 -2.78 0.97
N ASP A 28 0.88 -3.25 1.18
CA ASP A 28 0.50 -3.90 2.43
C ASP A 28 1.19 -5.24 2.64
N THR A 29 1.42 -6.04 1.59
CA THR A 29 2.27 -7.24 1.70
C THR A 29 3.68 -6.88 2.19
N LEU A 30 4.21 -5.72 1.76
CA LEU A 30 5.49 -5.21 2.24
C LEU A 30 5.43 -4.77 3.72
N ASN A 31 4.38 -4.04 4.11
CA ASN A 31 4.18 -3.60 5.49
C ASN A 31 4.15 -4.81 6.45
N TRP A 32 3.42 -5.86 6.09
CA TRP A 32 3.30 -7.07 6.90
C TRP A 32 4.57 -7.91 6.96
N ALA A 33 5.39 -7.95 5.91
CA ALA A 33 6.61 -8.76 5.93
C ALA A 33 7.69 -8.24 6.90
N VAL A 34 7.66 -6.95 7.25
CA VAL A 34 8.52 -6.39 8.31
C VAL A 34 8.07 -6.89 9.69
N HIS A 35 6.76 -7.08 9.89
CA HIS A 35 6.14 -7.56 11.12
C HIS A 35 5.74 -9.05 11.07
N ARG A 36 6.50 -9.87 10.33
CA ARG A 36 6.18 -11.29 10.08
C ARG A 36 5.87 -12.12 11.33
N HIS A 37 6.53 -11.82 12.46
CA HIS A 37 6.37 -12.56 13.72
C HIS A 37 4.96 -12.40 14.31
N LEU A 38 4.35 -11.22 14.19
CA LEU A 38 2.95 -10.98 14.59
C LEU A 38 1.94 -11.75 13.71
N PHE A 39 2.35 -12.17 12.52
CA PHE A 39 1.49 -12.87 11.56
C PHE A 39 1.43 -14.39 11.80
N TYR A 40 2.42 -14.97 12.51
CA TYR A 40 2.53 -16.42 12.69
C TYR A 40 1.99 -16.94 14.02
N ASP A 41 1.77 -16.10 15.03
CA ASP A 41 1.19 -16.52 16.31
C ASP A 41 -0.26 -17.02 16.14
N ASP A 42 -0.96 -16.60 15.07
CA ASP A 42 -2.33 -16.99 14.75
C ASP A 42 -2.44 -18.18 13.76
N VAL A 43 -1.34 -18.68 13.20
CA VAL A 43 -1.38 -19.80 12.23
C VAL A 43 -1.10 -21.10 12.98
N PRO A 44 -2.11 -21.97 13.24
CA PRO A 44 -1.87 -23.21 13.94
C PRO A 44 -0.85 -24.05 13.15
N PHE A 45 0.15 -24.54 13.88
CA PHE A 45 1.30 -25.37 13.46
C PHE A 45 0.95 -26.61 12.61
N ILE A 46 -0.34 -26.85 12.35
CA ILE A 46 -0.91 -28.08 11.80
C ILE A 46 -1.06 -28.03 10.26
N LEU A 47 -0.97 -26.85 9.63
CA LEU A 47 -1.19 -26.70 8.17
C LEU A 47 0.07 -26.86 7.29
N PHE A 48 1.26 -27.09 7.85
CA PHE A 48 2.50 -27.29 7.06
C PHE A 48 3.29 -28.52 7.56
N PRO A 49 3.17 -29.70 6.91
CA PRO A 49 3.78 -30.94 7.38
C PRO A 49 5.23 -31.17 6.90
N PHE A 50 5.97 -30.12 6.51
CA PHE A 50 7.34 -30.27 5.97
C PHE A 50 8.41 -29.65 6.88
N PRO A 51 9.34 -30.45 7.46
CA PRO A 51 10.29 -30.00 8.49
C PRO A 51 11.55 -29.29 7.94
N LEU A 52 11.53 -28.79 6.69
CA LEU A 52 12.66 -28.06 6.09
C LEU A 52 12.46 -26.54 6.01
N PHE A 53 11.26 -26.04 6.33
CA PHE A 53 10.96 -24.60 6.32
C PHE A 53 11.03 -24.05 7.75
N ASN A 54 12.24 -23.76 8.22
CA ASN A 54 12.41 -22.97 9.44
C ASN A 54 11.98 -21.52 9.14
N PRO A 55 10.89 -20.98 9.72
CA PRO A 55 10.39 -19.63 9.43
C PRO A 55 11.35 -18.52 9.88
N TYR A 56 12.32 -18.85 10.74
CA TYR A 56 13.39 -17.93 11.13
C TYR A 56 14.52 -17.84 10.11
N PHE A 57 14.62 -18.82 9.19
CA PHE A 57 15.66 -18.90 8.15
C PHE A 57 15.19 -18.41 6.78
N PHE A 58 13.89 -18.16 6.59
CA PHE A 58 13.41 -17.50 5.38
C PHE A 58 13.82 -16.03 5.41
N PRO A 59 14.67 -15.55 4.50
CA PRO A 59 14.98 -14.14 4.41
C PRO A 59 13.69 -13.38 4.06
N ASN A 60 13.52 -12.18 4.63
CA ASN A 60 12.33 -11.35 4.40
C ASN A 60 12.03 -11.15 2.90
N SER A 61 13.07 -11.14 2.06
CA SER A 61 12.95 -11.06 0.61
C SER A 61 12.20 -12.24 -0.01
N LEU A 62 12.43 -13.47 0.45
CA LEU A 62 11.86 -14.67 -0.16
C LEU A 62 10.38 -14.85 0.21
N PHE A 63 10.01 -14.53 1.46
CA PHE A 63 8.60 -14.48 1.88
C PHE A 63 7.82 -13.41 1.11
N LEU A 64 8.41 -12.23 0.93
CA LEU A 64 7.81 -11.15 0.15
C LEU A 64 7.59 -11.54 -1.31
N LEU A 65 8.59 -12.14 -1.93
CA LEU A 65 8.51 -12.60 -3.31
C LEU A 65 7.41 -13.64 -3.50
N PHE A 66 7.25 -14.55 -2.54
CA PHE A 66 6.19 -15.56 -2.58
C PHE A 66 4.79 -14.92 -2.46
N GLN A 67 4.57 -14.09 -1.44
CA GLN A 67 3.28 -13.41 -1.25
C GLN A 67 2.91 -12.48 -2.41
N ALA A 68 3.88 -11.73 -2.92
CA ALA A 68 3.68 -10.86 -4.08
C ALA A 68 3.35 -11.67 -5.36
N SER A 69 3.96 -12.84 -5.54
CA SER A 69 3.66 -13.74 -6.67
C SER A 69 2.25 -14.29 -6.58
N ASN A 70 1.82 -14.79 -5.41
CA ASN A 70 0.46 -15.28 -5.20
C ASN A 70 -0.58 -14.17 -5.43
N LEU A 71 -0.30 -12.94 -4.96
CA LEU A 71 -1.18 -11.80 -5.20
C LEU A 71 -1.29 -11.52 -6.70
N ARG A 72 -0.17 -11.54 -7.43
CA ARG A 72 -0.18 -11.33 -8.87
C ARG A 72 -0.98 -12.39 -9.61
N GLU A 73 -0.81 -13.66 -9.25
CA GLU A 73 -1.55 -14.78 -9.85
C GLU A 73 -3.06 -14.59 -9.73
N ARG A 74 -3.57 -14.24 -8.54
CA ARG A 74 -5.00 -13.95 -8.31
C ARG A 74 -5.54 -12.81 -9.19
N PHE A 75 -4.74 -11.78 -9.46
CA PHE A 75 -5.12 -10.71 -10.37
C PHE A 75 -5.06 -11.15 -11.84
N GLU A 76 -4.13 -12.02 -12.21
CA GLU A 76 -3.97 -12.52 -13.57
C GLU A 76 -5.09 -13.50 -13.95
N GLU A 77 -5.53 -14.36 -13.02
CA GLU A 77 -6.67 -15.28 -13.20
C GLU A 77 -7.95 -14.54 -13.64
N ASN A 78 -8.18 -13.34 -13.10
CA ASN A 78 -9.37 -12.53 -13.37
C ASN A 78 -9.19 -11.53 -14.53
N ARG A 79 -8.04 -11.54 -15.21
CA ARG A 79 -7.71 -10.58 -16.27
C ARG A 79 -8.64 -10.66 -17.49
N HIS A 80 -9.20 -11.85 -17.74
CA HIS A 80 -10.02 -12.15 -18.91
C HIS A 80 -11.52 -11.85 -18.72
N VAL A 81 -11.94 -11.38 -17.54
CA VAL A 81 -13.35 -11.06 -17.29
C VAL A 81 -13.72 -9.80 -18.07
N GLU A 82 -14.75 -9.90 -18.92
CA GLU A 82 -15.20 -8.77 -19.76
C GLU A 82 -16.48 -8.11 -19.24
N ASP A 83 -17.35 -8.86 -18.56
CA ASP A 83 -18.63 -8.37 -18.04
C ASP A 83 -18.44 -7.24 -17.00
N PRO A 84 -18.90 -6.01 -17.29
CA PRO A 84 -18.69 -4.85 -16.40
C PRO A 84 -19.29 -5.01 -15.01
N ASP A 85 -20.43 -5.68 -14.90
CA ASP A 85 -21.13 -5.84 -13.62
C ASP A 85 -20.42 -6.88 -12.74
N THR A 86 -19.95 -7.98 -13.34
CA THR A 86 -19.08 -8.95 -12.66
C THR A 86 -17.77 -8.31 -12.20
N ILE A 87 -17.15 -7.45 -13.01
CA ILE A 87 -15.94 -6.72 -12.62
C ILE A 87 -16.18 -5.84 -11.39
N ASP A 88 -17.31 -5.14 -11.32
CA ASP A 88 -17.62 -4.30 -10.15
C ASP A 88 -17.81 -5.14 -8.87
N ARG A 89 -18.41 -6.32 -8.97
CA ARG A 89 -18.51 -7.26 -7.84
C ARG A 89 -17.14 -7.74 -7.40
N LEU A 90 -16.30 -8.17 -8.34
CA LEU A 90 -14.93 -8.62 -8.04
C LEU A 90 -14.09 -7.52 -7.39
N ILE A 91 -14.21 -6.28 -7.86
CA ILE A 91 -13.53 -5.13 -7.25
C ILE A 91 -14.04 -4.91 -5.82
N ALA A 92 -15.35 -4.97 -5.58
CA ALA A 92 -15.92 -4.80 -4.25
C ALA A 92 -15.47 -5.89 -3.27
N ASP A 93 -15.49 -7.15 -3.69
CA ASP A 93 -15.03 -8.29 -2.87
C ASP A 93 -13.54 -8.21 -2.57
N ALA A 94 -12.74 -7.79 -3.56
CA ALA A 94 -11.30 -7.59 -3.40
C ALA A 94 -10.99 -6.39 -2.48
N GLU A 95 -11.73 -5.28 -2.57
CA GLU A 95 -11.62 -4.14 -1.66
C GLU A 95 -12.02 -4.52 -0.23
N ALA A 96 -13.07 -5.33 -0.03
CA ALA A 96 -13.47 -5.84 1.27
C ALA A 96 -12.40 -6.74 1.90
N SER A 97 -11.85 -7.67 1.09
CA SER A 97 -10.76 -8.55 1.51
C SER A 97 -9.50 -7.75 1.86
N TYR A 98 -9.14 -6.76 1.04
CA TYR A 98 -8.02 -5.85 1.30
C TYR A 98 -8.23 -5.10 2.61
N ASN A 99 -9.41 -4.48 2.81
CA ASN A 99 -9.74 -3.70 4.00
C ASN A 99 -9.66 -4.50 5.30
N LYS A 100 -10.06 -5.78 5.27
CA LYS A 100 -9.98 -6.68 6.43
C LYS A 100 -8.54 -6.90 6.91
N TRP A 101 -7.59 -6.98 5.99
CA TRP A 101 -6.20 -7.35 6.27
C TRP A 101 -5.24 -6.16 6.16
N ARG A 102 -5.76 -4.93 6.27
CA ARG A 102 -4.91 -3.73 6.23
C ARG A 102 -3.98 -3.70 7.41
N HIS A 103 -2.74 -3.30 7.17
CA HIS A 103 -1.78 -3.09 8.24
C HIS A 103 -2.25 -1.91 9.12
N PRO A 104 -2.29 -2.05 10.46
CA PRO A 104 -2.78 -1.00 11.36
C PRO A 104 -1.89 0.25 11.35
N ASP A 105 -0.58 0.09 11.14
CA ASP A 105 0.40 1.19 11.06
C ASP A 105 1.29 1.04 9.81
N PRO A 106 0.81 1.39 8.61
CA PRO A 106 1.54 1.13 7.36
C PRO A 106 2.81 1.99 7.25
N TYR A 107 3.85 1.50 6.57
CA TYR A 107 5.07 2.29 6.37
C TYR A 107 4.81 3.56 5.54
N ILE A 108 5.19 4.70 6.11
CA ILE A 108 5.14 6.02 5.48
C ILE A 108 6.57 6.57 5.41
N VAL A 109 6.97 7.04 4.24
CA VAL A 109 8.30 7.66 4.08
C VAL A 109 8.38 8.92 4.95
N PRO A 110 9.53 9.19 5.62
CA PRO A 110 9.57 10.19 6.69
C PRO A 110 9.06 11.60 6.30
N TRP A 111 9.25 12.04 5.06
CA TRP A 111 8.90 13.40 4.63
C TRP A 111 7.50 13.54 3.99
N ALA A 112 6.80 12.43 3.71
CA ALA A 112 5.45 12.47 3.15
C ALA A 112 4.42 12.85 4.24
N PRO A 113 3.21 13.30 3.86
CA PRO A 113 2.13 13.49 4.81
C PRO A 113 1.92 12.26 5.71
N GLY A 114 1.90 12.48 7.03
CA GLY A 114 1.83 11.41 8.05
C GLY A 114 3.17 10.78 8.43
N GLY A 115 4.29 11.18 7.82
CA GLY A 115 5.64 10.73 8.17
C GLY A 115 6.28 11.53 9.32
N SER A 116 7.29 10.96 9.97
CA SER A 116 7.93 11.53 11.16
C SER A 116 8.72 12.84 10.94
N LYS A 117 9.10 13.15 9.70
CA LYS A 117 9.76 14.41 9.30
C LYS A 117 8.83 15.34 8.52
N PHE A 118 7.54 14.99 8.40
CA PHE A 118 6.57 15.85 7.75
C PHE A 118 6.49 17.17 8.49
N THR A 119 6.51 18.30 7.76
CA THR A 119 6.44 19.66 8.34
C THR A 119 7.50 20.00 9.39
N ARG A 120 8.63 19.25 9.46
CA ARG A 120 9.73 19.55 10.38
C ARG A 120 10.46 20.86 10.04
N ASN A 121 10.45 21.25 8.76
CA ASN A 121 11.04 22.49 8.27
C ASN A 121 10.11 23.14 7.22
N PRO A 122 9.02 23.79 7.64
CA PRO A 122 8.11 24.46 6.71
C PRO A 122 8.79 25.68 6.10
N THR A 123 8.41 26.03 4.86
CA THR A 123 8.83 27.30 4.26
C THR A 123 8.37 28.45 5.16
N PRO A 124 9.23 29.43 5.49
CA PRO A 124 8.84 30.55 6.31
C PRO A 124 7.64 31.30 5.70
N PRO A 125 6.73 31.82 6.52
CA PRO A 125 5.60 32.63 6.04
C PRO A 125 6.08 33.85 5.25
N GLN A 126 5.26 34.31 4.30
CA GLN A 126 5.55 35.55 3.56
C GLN A 126 5.58 36.75 4.52
N GLY A 127 6.55 37.64 4.34
CA GLY A 127 6.72 38.84 5.18
C GLY A 127 7.58 38.65 6.44
N ILE A 128 8.12 37.45 6.65
CA ILE A 128 9.10 37.17 7.71
C ILE A 128 10.46 36.94 7.04
N GLU A 129 11.45 37.74 7.42
CA GLU A 129 12.84 37.58 6.96
C GLU A 129 13.73 37.09 8.10
N ILE A 130 14.69 36.24 7.75
CA ILE A 130 15.76 35.86 8.67
C ILE A 130 16.80 36.96 8.59
N VAL A 131 16.80 37.85 9.59
CA VAL A 131 17.81 38.92 9.71
C VAL A 131 19.09 38.34 10.30
N TYR A 132 20.17 38.35 9.51
CA TYR A 132 21.49 37.91 9.94
C TYR A 132 22.33 39.08 10.50
N ASN A 133 21.84 39.82 11.50
CA ASN A 133 22.63 40.94 12.07
C ASN A 133 23.69 40.52 13.11
N TYR A 134 23.78 39.22 13.43
CA TYR A 134 24.76 38.64 14.36
C TYR A 134 24.94 39.42 15.69
N GLY A 135 23.88 40.03 16.22
CA GLY A 135 23.92 40.79 17.47
C GLY A 135 24.37 42.24 17.35
N ARG A 136 24.47 42.79 16.13
CA ARG A 136 24.57 44.24 15.92
C ARG A 136 23.18 44.85 15.97
N GLU A 137 22.68 45.12 17.17
CA GLU A 137 21.51 45.98 17.35
C GLU A 137 21.83 47.40 16.84
N ASP A 138 20.81 48.12 16.36
CA ASP A 138 20.89 49.45 15.69
C ASP A 138 21.35 50.60 16.61
N ASN A 139 22.31 50.35 17.50
CA ASN A 139 22.89 51.33 18.40
C ASN A 139 24.04 52.06 17.69
N ASP A 140 23.70 52.94 16.74
CA ASP A 140 24.55 54.04 16.27
C ASP A 140 24.24 55.33 17.04
#